data_AF-A0A149PF67-F1
#
_entry.id   AF-A0A149PF67-F1
#
_cell.length_a   1.000
_cell.length_b   1.000
_cell.length_c   1.000
_cell.angle_alpha   90.00
_cell.angle_beta   90.00
_cell.angle_gamma   90.00
#
_symmetry.space_group_name_H-M   'P 1'
#
loop_
_entity.id
_entity.type
_entity.pdbx_description
1 polymer ?
#
loop_
_entity_poly.entity_id
_entity_poly.type
_entity_poly.pdbx_seq_one_letter_code
_entity_poly.pdbx_strand_id
1 'polypeptide(L)'
;MTGSKVATTSSDWPRVQTEWREAMQGASNPAGLTFIDETAGMATQSGAGTVVDVYVDDYHFVSQGARIAFGIMTGNAFMQAKVTFRDLQTDQVFGERAYNTKSSAWEGIFAPTTDRQTRAIVADVVKQINPR
;
A
#
# COMPACT_ATOMS: atom_id res chain seq x y z
N MET A 1 -2.20 -9.06 1.13
CA MET A 1 -1.19 -8.45 0.23
C MET A 1 -0.24 -9.51 -0.28
N THR A 2 -0.08 -9.59 -1.60
CA THR A 2 0.81 -10.52 -2.32
C THR A 2 1.68 -9.74 -3.30
N GLY A 3 2.57 -10.41 -4.04
CA GLY A 3 3.39 -9.73 -5.04
C GLY A 3 4.10 -10.68 -5.99
N SER A 4 4.78 -10.11 -6.97
CA SER A 4 5.61 -10.84 -7.91
C SER A 4 6.83 -11.46 -7.22
N LYS A 5 7.55 -12.35 -7.94
CA LYS A 5 8.82 -12.88 -7.45
C LYS A 5 9.87 -11.77 -7.21
N VAL A 6 9.87 -10.72 -8.04
CA VAL A 6 10.77 -9.57 -7.89
C VAL A 6 10.49 -8.86 -6.57
N ALA A 7 9.21 -8.53 -6.30
CA ALA A 7 8.81 -7.87 -5.07
C ALA A 7 9.06 -8.74 -3.83
N THR A 8 8.62 -10.00 -3.86
CA THR A 8 8.60 -10.89 -2.68
C THR A 8 9.97 -11.43 -2.27
N THR A 9 10.97 -11.39 -3.16
CA THR A 9 12.35 -11.82 -2.83
C THR A 9 13.22 -10.69 -2.32
N SER A 10 12.74 -9.45 -2.37
CA SER A 10 13.44 -8.29 -1.80
C SER A 10 13.48 -8.37 -0.27
N SER A 11 14.61 -7.96 0.32
CA SER A 11 14.76 -7.89 1.78
C SER A 11 13.82 -6.89 2.44
N ASP A 12 13.32 -5.90 1.69
CA ASP A 12 12.40 -4.87 2.19
C ASP A 12 10.93 -5.32 2.16
N TRP A 13 10.62 -6.50 1.63
CA TRP A 13 9.23 -6.94 1.42
C TRP A 13 8.40 -6.93 2.71
N PRO A 14 8.89 -7.45 3.84
CA PRO A 14 8.16 -7.37 5.11
C PRO A 14 7.87 -5.93 5.54
N ARG A 15 8.78 -4.98 5.23
CA ARG A 15 8.59 -3.57 5.55
C ARG A 15 7.51 -2.93 4.68
N VAL A 16 7.47 -3.26 3.39
CA VAL A 16 6.39 -2.81 2.50
C VAL A 16 5.03 -3.30 3.00
N GLN A 17 4.93 -4.55 3.45
CA GLN A 17 3.69 -5.08 4.02
C GLN A 17 3.28 -4.34 5.30
N THR A 18 4.22 -4.06 6.20
CA THR A 18 3.96 -3.29 7.43
C THR A 18 3.48 -1.87 7.13
N GLU A 19 4.17 -1.13 6.24
CA GLU A 19 3.77 0.23 5.87
C GLU A 19 2.37 0.26 5.23
N TRP A 20 2.05 -0.76 4.41
CA TRP A 20 0.72 -0.88 3.84
C TRP A 20 -0.36 -1.09 4.91
N ARG A 21 -0.13 -2.01 5.84
CA ARG A 21 -1.05 -2.29 6.96
C ARG A 21 -1.27 -1.04 7.82
N GLU A 22 -0.18 -0.39 8.23
CA GLU A 22 -0.23 0.82 9.05
C GLU A 22 -0.95 1.96 8.33
N ALA A 23 -0.70 2.13 7.02
CA ALA A 23 -1.39 3.11 6.21
C ALA A 23 -2.90 2.80 6.13
N MET A 24 -3.29 1.53 5.93
CA MET A 24 -4.71 1.14 5.83
C MET A 24 -5.43 1.38 7.15
N GLN A 25 -4.82 1.00 8.27
CA GLN A 25 -5.36 1.28 9.60
C GLN A 25 -5.49 2.79 9.84
N GLY A 26 -4.46 3.56 9.48
CA GLY A 26 -4.43 5.02 9.65
C GLY A 26 -5.44 5.76 8.79
N ALA A 27 -5.76 5.26 7.58
CA ALA A 27 -6.72 5.88 6.68
C ALA A 27 -8.17 5.43 6.94
N SER A 28 -8.38 4.20 7.43
CA SER A 28 -9.72 3.66 7.69
C SER A 28 -10.40 4.30 8.91
N ASN A 29 -9.66 4.50 10.01
CA ASN A 29 -10.23 5.04 11.24
C ASN A 29 -10.87 6.44 11.05
N PRO A 30 -10.21 7.43 10.41
CA PRO A 30 -10.81 8.73 10.14
C PRO A 30 -12.01 8.67 9.18
N ALA A 31 -12.04 7.68 8.29
CA ALA A 31 -13.15 7.43 7.37
C ALA A 31 -14.33 6.69 8.02
N GLY A 32 -14.26 6.39 9.33
CA GLY A 32 -15.29 5.64 10.06
C GLY A 32 -15.39 4.17 9.66
N LEU A 33 -14.32 3.60 9.10
CA LEU A 33 -14.25 2.21 8.67
C LEU A 33 -13.45 1.38 9.68
N THR A 34 -13.90 0.15 9.92
CA THR A 34 -13.12 -0.85 10.66
C THR A 34 -12.16 -1.54 9.70
N PHE A 35 -10.85 -1.39 9.92
CA PHE A 35 -9.84 -2.13 9.17
C PHE A 35 -9.52 -3.47 9.86
N ILE A 36 -9.45 -4.53 9.05
CA ILE A 36 -9.04 -5.87 9.47
C ILE A 36 -7.95 -6.34 8.53
N ASP A 37 -6.83 -6.80 9.08
CA ASP A 37 -5.78 -7.44 8.28
C ASP A 37 -6.03 -8.96 8.21
N GLU A 38 -6.55 -9.43 7.08
CA GLU A 38 -6.81 -10.85 6.84
C GLU A 38 -5.51 -11.68 6.73
N THR A 39 -4.36 -11.06 6.47
CA THR A 39 -3.07 -11.77 6.44
C THR A 39 -2.57 -12.15 7.84
N ALA A 40 -3.14 -11.56 8.90
CA ALA A 40 -2.84 -11.91 10.28
C ALA A 40 -3.55 -13.20 10.75
N GLY A 41 -4.26 -13.89 9.85
CA GLY A 41 -4.64 -15.29 10.01
C GLY A 41 -5.92 -15.57 10.81
N MET A 42 -6.71 -14.58 11.20
CA MET A 42 -7.92 -14.83 11.99
C MET A 42 -9.02 -13.81 11.68
N ALA A 43 -9.85 -14.10 10.68
CA ALA A 43 -11.30 -14.06 10.81
C ALA A 43 -11.94 -14.33 9.44
N THR A 44 -12.72 -15.40 9.34
CA THR A 44 -13.76 -15.48 8.31
C THR A 44 -14.82 -14.45 8.70
N GLN A 45 -14.66 -13.22 8.23
CA GLN A 45 -15.65 -12.18 8.47
C GLN A 45 -16.89 -12.48 7.63
N SER A 46 -18.06 -12.33 8.24
CA SER A 46 -19.34 -12.47 7.55
C SER A 46 -20.14 -11.19 7.76
N GLY A 47 -20.70 -10.65 6.68
CA GLY A 47 -21.37 -9.35 6.70
C GLY A 47 -20.97 -8.47 5.52
N ALA A 48 -21.59 -7.30 5.42
CA ALA A 48 -21.26 -6.34 4.36
C ALA A 48 -19.85 -5.77 4.59
N GLY A 49 -19.05 -5.73 3.54
CA GLY A 49 -17.68 -5.26 3.61
C GLY A 49 -16.98 -5.30 2.24
N THR A 50 -15.80 -4.70 2.17
CA THR A 50 -14.96 -4.72 0.97
C THR A 50 -13.63 -5.38 1.31
N VAL A 51 -13.30 -6.43 0.57
CA VAL A 51 -11.97 -7.03 0.57
C VAL A 51 -11.10 -6.24 -0.41
N VAL A 52 -9.89 -5.89 0.05
CA VAL A 52 -8.90 -5.16 -0.74
C VAL A 52 -7.72 -6.08 -0.99
N ASP A 53 -7.68 -6.65 -2.20
CA ASP A 53 -6.57 -7.47 -2.63
C ASP A 53 -5.49 -6.59 -3.25
N VAL A 54 -4.29 -6.66 -2.68
CA VAL A 54 -3.15 -5.84 -3.08
C VAL A 54 -2.08 -6.74 -3.64
N TYR A 55 -1.70 -6.52 -4.89
CA TYR A 55 -0.63 -7.20 -5.59
C TYR A 55 0.47 -6.20 -5.95
N VAL A 56 1.71 -6.44 -5.52
CA VAL A 56 2.85 -5.59 -5.87
C VAL A 56 3.69 -6.23 -6.96
N ASP A 57 3.80 -5.55 -8.10
CA ASP A 57 4.61 -5.98 -9.24
C ASP A 57 6.10 -5.76 -8.95
N ASP A 58 6.46 -4.54 -8.52
CA ASP A 58 7.84 -4.14 -8.27
C ASP A 58 7.89 -2.85 -7.43
N TYR A 59 8.99 -2.65 -6.70
CA TYR A 59 9.22 -1.44 -5.92
C TYR A 59 10.71 -1.21 -5.66
N HIS A 60 11.07 0.06 -5.42
CA HIS A 60 12.36 0.42 -4.82
C HIS A 60 12.10 1.14 -3.51
N PHE A 61 12.46 0.49 -2.40
CA PHE A 61 12.17 0.99 -1.07
C PHE A 61 13.17 2.06 -0.66
N VAL A 62 12.68 3.26 -0.36
CA VAL A 62 13.48 4.35 0.20
C VAL A 62 12.77 4.90 1.41
N SER A 63 13.37 4.74 2.58
CA SER A 63 12.88 5.33 3.83
C SER A 63 13.28 6.81 3.97
N GLN A 64 12.54 7.55 4.78
CA GLN A 64 12.92 8.91 5.17
C GLN A 64 14.29 8.97 5.86
N GLY A 65 14.60 8.00 6.72
CA GLY A 65 15.90 7.90 7.39
C GLY A 65 17.05 7.74 6.39
N ALA A 66 16.86 6.88 5.38
CA ALA A 66 17.84 6.73 4.30
C ALA A 66 18.02 8.03 3.51
N ARG A 67 16.94 8.75 3.18
CA ARG A 67 17.05 10.06 2.51
C ARG A 67 17.81 11.08 3.33
N ILE A 68 17.60 11.10 4.65
CA ILE A 68 18.30 12.03 5.55
C ILE A 68 19.79 11.67 5.64
N ALA A 69 20.13 10.38 5.77
CA ALA A 69 21.50 9.94 5.95
C ALA A 69 22.35 9.96 4.67
N PHE A 70 21.75 9.62 3.52
CA PHE A 70 22.49 9.39 2.27
C PHE A 70 22.07 10.31 1.11
N GLY A 71 21.03 11.13 1.30
CA GLY A 71 20.59 12.11 0.30
C GLY A 71 20.31 11.48 -1.06
N ILE A 72 20.86 12.08 -2.11
CA ILE A 72 20.68 11.65 -3.51
C ILE A 72 21.19 10.23 -3.79
N MET A 73 22.09 9.70 -2.96
CA MET A 73 22.66 8.35 -3.15
C MET A 73 21.64 7.23 -2.91
N THR A 74 20.49 7.53 -2.31
CA THR A 74 19.39 6.57 -2.11
C THR A 74 18.64 6.19 -3.39
N GLY A 75 18.77 7.00 -4.44
CA GLY A 75 18.04 6.82 -5.69
C GLY A 75 16.54 7.13 -5.59
N ASN A 76 15.81 6.76 -6.64
CA ASN A 76 14.41 7.10 -6.82
C ASN A 76 13.50 6.03 -6.20
N ALA A 77 12.65 6.41 -5.24
CA ALA A 77 11.61 5.51 -4.73
C ALA A 77 10.51 5.31 -5.78
N PHE A 78 10.06 4.07 -5.95
CA PHE A 78 8.87 3.77 -6.75
C PHE A 78 8.07 2.62 -6.16
N MET A 79 6.78 2.57 -6.50
CA MET A 79 5.87 1.48 -6.19
C MET A 79 4.95 1.22 -7.38
N GLN A 80 4.93 -0.03 -7.84
CA GLN A 80 4.02 -0.54 -8.85
C GLN A 80 3.11 -1.60 -8.21
N ALA A 81 1.83 -1.29 -8.11
CA ALA A 81 0.87 -2.16 -7.44
C ALA A 81 -0.48 -2.16 -8.15
N LYS A 82 -1.16 -3.30 -8.10
CA LYS A 82 -2.56 -3.47 -8.48
C LYS A 82 -3.40 -3.70 -7.23
N VAL A 83 -4.52 -3.01 -7.13
CA VAL A 83 -5.52 -3.19 -6.09
C VAL A 83 -6.82 -3.64 -6.73
N THR A 84 -7.37 -4.75 -6.24
CA THR A 84 -8.66 -5.30 -6.64
C THR A 84 -9.62 -5.20 -5.46
N PHE A 85 -10.83 -4.72 -5.73
CA PHE A 85 -11.90 -4.57 -4.75
C PHE A 85 -12.94 -5.67 -4.97
N ARG A 86 -13.19 -6.45 -3.91
CA ARG A 86 -14.21 -7.51 -3.92
C ARG A 86 -15.22 -7.29 -2.81
N ASP A 87 -16.46 -7.63 -3.08
CA ASP A 87 -17.49 -7.66 -2.06
C ASP A 87 -17.23 -8.85 -1.11
N LEU A 88 -17.24 -8.60 0.20
CA LEU A 88 -16.91 -9.62 1.20
C LEU A 88 -17.92 -10.77 1.24
N GLN A 89 -19.19 -10.53 0.92
CA GLN A 89 -20.24 -11.56 1.01
C GLN A 89 -20.25 -12.48 -0.20
N THR A 90 -20.08 -11.90 -1.38
CA THR A 90 -20.26 -12.57 -2.67
C THR A 90 -18.96 -12.96 -3.33
N ASP A 91 -17.83 -12.43 -2.84
CA ASP A 91 -16.51 -12.53 -3.46
C ASP A 91 -16.43 -11.89 -4.86
N GLN A 92 -17.47 -11.17 -5.27
CA GLN A 92 -17.55 -10.57 -6.59
C GLN A 92 -16.62 -9.36 -6.69
N VAL A 93 -15.74 -9.38 -7.69
CA VAL A 93 -14.93 -8.21 -8.07
C VAL A 93 -15.84 -7.12 -8.62
N PHE A 94 -15.75 -5.93 -8.03
CA PHE A 94 -16.49 -4.76 -8.50
C PHE A 94 -15.58 -3.61 -8.97
N GLY A 95 -14.26 -3.73 -8.78
CA GLY A 95 -13.32 -2.71 -9.25
C GLY A 95 -11.87 -3.16 -9.21
N GLU A 96 -11.07 -2.54 -10.07
CA GLU A 96 -9.61 -2.70 -10.07
C GLU A 96 -8.93 -1.36 -10.34
N ARG A 97 -7.74 -1.18 -9.75
CA ARG A 97 -6.89 0.00 -9.94
C ARG A 97 -5.44 -0.41 -10.01
N ALA A 98 -4.71 0.21 -10.93
CA ALA A 98 -3.26 0.11 -10.99
C ALA A 98 -2.65 1.42 -10.52
N TYR A 99 -1.63 1.33 -9.68
CA TYR A 99 -0.86 2.45 -9.15
C TYR A 99 0.58 2.32 -9.59
N ASN A 100 1.11 3.40 -10.17
CA ASN A 100 2.52 3.53 -10.50
C ASN A 100 3.00 4.87 -9.95
N THR A 101 3.57 4.83 -8.75
CA THR A 101 4.09 6.02 -8.08
C THR A 101 5.59 6.06 -8.21
N LYS A 102 6.15 7.25 -8.45
CA LYS A 102 7.59 7.48 -8.59
C LYS A 102 7.97 8.77 -7.86
N SER A 103 9.19 8.83 -7.38
CA SER A 103 9.81 10.03 -6.80
C SER A 103 11.15 10.28 -7.48
N SER A 104 11.65 11.51 -7.38
CA SER A 104 13.01 11.82 -7.82
C SER A 104 13.91 12.11 -6.62
N ALA A 105 15.08 11.46 -6.55
CA ALA A 105 16.11 11.79 -5.57
C ALA A 105 16.61 13.24 -5.72
N TRP A 106 16.50 13.79 -6.94
CA TRP A 106 16.90 15.16 -7.27
C TRP A 106 15.98 16.23 -6.65
N GLU A 107 14.80 15.84 -6.18
CA GLU A 107 13.89 16.70 -5.39
C GLU A 107 14.32 16.80 -3.90
N GLY A 108 15.43 16.14 -3.52
CA GLY A 108 16.06 16.26 -2.22
C GLY A 108 15.41 15.42 -1.11
N ILE A 109 15.65 15.82 0.15
CA ILE A 109 15.20 15.06 1.35
C ILE A 109 13.67 15.02 1.52
N PHE A 110 12.94 15.89 0.82
CA PHE A 110 11.49 15.97 0.85
C PHE A 110 10.80 15.14 -0.23
N ALA A 111 11.54 14.55 -1.17
CA ALA A 111 10.88 13.78 -2.21
C ALA A 111 10.14 12.58 -1.63
N PRO A 112 9.03 12.15 -2.28
CA PRO A 112 8.20 11.08 -1.76
C PRO A 112 9.03 9.81 -1.50
N THR A 113 9.03 9.37 -0.25
CA THR A 113 9.56 8.07 0.17
C THR A 113 8.54 6.98 -0.08
N THR A 114 8.95 5.72 0.03
CA THR A 114 8.02 4.60 -0.20
C THR A 114 6.86 4.62 0.79
N ASP A 115 7.09 5.02 2.05
CA ASP A 115 6.03 5.17 3.04
C ASP A 115 5.01 6.26 2.65
N ARG A 116 5.46 7.38 2.06
CA ARG A 116 4.55 8.42 1.54
C ARG A 116 3.78 7.95 0.31
N GLN A 117 4.44 7.24 -0.60
CA GLN A 117 3.80 6.64 -1.78
C GLN A 117 2.71 5.64 -1.37
N THR A 118 3.02 4.73 -0.45
CA THR A 118 2.07 3.75 0.09
C THR A 118 0.88 4.45 0.76
N ARG A 119 1.12 5.46 1.61
CA ARG A 119 0.02 6.22 2.25
C ARG A 119 -0.87 6.94 1.23
N ALA A 120 -0.30 7.50 0.17
CA ALA A 120 -1.07 8.16 -0.88
C ALA A 120 -1.96 7.16 -1.65
N ILE A 121 -1.41 5.99 -2.02
CA ILE A 121 -2.18 4.92 -2.66
C ILE A 121 -3.31 4.46 -1.74
N VAL A 122 -3.02 4.21 -0.47
CA VAL A 122 -4.00 3.74 0.50
C VAL A 122 -5.11 4.77 0.75
N ALA A 123 -4.78 6.05 0.84
CA ALA A 123 -5.79 7.10 0.97
C ALA A 123 -6.76 7.10 -0.23
N ASP A 124 -6.26 6.90 -1.44
CA ASP A 124 -7.11 6.77 -2.63
C ASP A 124 -7.97 5.49 -2.61
N VAL A 125 -7.39 4.36 -2.18
CA VAL A 125 -8.12 3.09 -1.98
C VAL A 125 -9.28 3.27 -1.00
N VAL A 126 -9.04 3.85 0.18
CA VAL A 126 -10.08 4.08 1.18
C VAL A 126 -11.16 5.02 0.66
N LYS A 127 -10.78 6.08 -0.06
CA LYS A 127 -11.74 6.99 -0.70
C LYS A 127 -12.62 6.30 -1.74
N GLN A 128 -12.09 5.30 -2.45
CA GLN A 128 -12.90 4.52 -3.41
C GLN A 128 -13.91 3.60 -2.70
N ILE A 129 -13.62 3.14 -1.49
CA ILE A 129 -14.53 2.34 -0.67
C ILE A 129 -15.59 3.24 -0.02
N ASN A 130 -15.18 4.38 0.52
CA ASN A 130 -16.04 5.35 1.18
C ASN A 130 -15.73 6.77 0.67
N PRO A 131 -16.46 7.27 -0.35
CA PRO A 131 -16.13 8.53 -1.03
C PRO A 131 -16.55 9.80 -0.27
N ARG A 132 -16.99 9.68 0.99
CA ARG A 132 -17.49 10.80 1.80
C ARG A 132 -16.41 11.80 2.18
#